data_AF-A0A2W5PS77-F1
#
_entry.id   AF-A0A2W5PS77-F1
#
_cell.length_a   1.000
_cell.length_b   1.000
_cell.length_c   1.000
_cell.angle_alpha   90.00
_cell.angle_beta   90.00
_cell.angle_gamma   90.00
#
_symmetry.space_group_name_H-M   'P 1'
#
loop_
_entity.id
_entity.type
_entity.pdbx_description
1 polymer ?
#
loop_
_entity_poly.entity_id
_entity_poly.type
_entity_poly.pdbx_seq_one_letter_code
_entity_poly.pdbx_strand_id
1 'polypeptide(L)'
;MADAQGAARALAFSKRQLPDCRALLCSPVRPPDLAPGIEHLPIAPLNYHEYSWFMLFALWRVVPTEFALVVQEDGWVLDGANWRDDYLAYDYVGAPIHLARIETPEGTRWSRQFTWSTAEHPFGRGAMPVQNGGFSLRSQRLMRALVDHPHIRVEVPPPDAVGGEPLRMQWPHDVLLEDVQLSGVLRPALEAAGIRFAPVELARSFAIEHAGLLHHGYDALQLFGHHSRLRHLAAIDPPTLRHTLPWSQIGQIYGEPELLQLFERRGYRVEFAPEPVAPAAQAPRGVFDAFP
;
A
#
# COMPACT_ATOMS: atom_id res chain seq x y z
N MET A 1 -17.44 -14.39 6.24
CA MET A 1 -17.71 -12.95 6.48
C MET A 1 -16.40 -12.24 6.23
N ALA A 2 -16.36 -11.19 5.42
CA ALA A 2 -15.13 -10.40 5.27
C ALA A 2 -14.86 -9.73 6.63
N ASP A 3 -13.79 -10.14 7.29
CA ASP A 3 -13.42 -9.60 8.60
C ASP A 3 -12.76 -8.23 8.42
N ALA A 4 -13.39 -7.18 8.97
CA ALA A 4 -12.87 -5.82 8.94
C ALA A 4 -12.06 -5.47 10.21
N GLN A 5 -11.78 -6.42 11.10
CA GLN A 5 -11.02 -6.17 12.35
C GLN A 5 -9.62 -5.64 12.09
N GLY A 6 -8.93 -6.10 11.05
CA GLY A 6 -7.61 -5.56 10.67
C GLY A 6 -7.68 -4.07 10.37
N ALA A 7 -8.55 -3.68 9.43
CA ALA A 7 -8.77 -2.28 9.07
C ALA A 7 -9.28 -1.43 10.24
N ALA A 8 -10.20 -1.96 11.05
CA ALA A 8 -10.70 -1.27 12.24
C ALA A 8 -9.60 -0.99 13.27
N ARG A 9 -8.70 -1.96 13.51
CA ARG A 9 -7.54 -1.77 14.40
C ARG A 9 -6.55 -0.75 13.84
N ALA A 10 -6.20 -0.84 12.56
CA ALA A 10 -5.30 0.11 11.91
C ALA A 10 -5.85 1.54 11.95
N LEU A 11 -7.15 1.70 11.71
CA LEU A 11 -7.84 2.98 11.79
C LEU A 11 -7.91 3.51 13.23
N ALA A 12 -8.20 2.66 14.21
CA ALA A 12 -8.21 3.03 15.62
C ALA A 12 -6.83 3.47 16.12
N PHE A 13 -5.78 2.73 15.73
CA PHE A 13 -4.40 3.10 16.05
C PHE A 13 -4.03 4.45 15.44
N SER A 14 -4.32 4.63 14.16
CA SER A 14 -4.05 5.89 13.44
C SER A 14 -4.83 7.07 14.01
N LYS A 15 -6.08 6.85 14.44
CA LYS A 15 -6.93 7.87 15.07
C LYS A 15 -6.37 8.38 16.40
N ARG A 16 -5.68 7.54 17.18
CA ARG A 16 -4.99 7.96 18.41
C ARG A 16 -3.84 8.92 18.12
N GLN A 17 -3.17 8.74 16.98
CA GLN A 17 -2.08 9.61 16.52
C GLN A 17 -2.61 10.93 15.92
N LEU A 18 -3.85 10.93 15.42
CA LEU A 18 -4.51 12.07 14.79
C LEU A 18 -5.88 12.35 15.46
N PRO A 19 -5.89 12.88 16.70
CA PRO A 19 -7.09 13.02 17.52
C PRO A 19 -8.13 14.02 16.99
N ASP A 20 -7.77 14.89 16.04
CA ASP A 20 -8.70 15.86 15.45
C ASP A 20 -9.33 15.38 14.13
N CYS A 21 -8.81 14.31 13.51
CA CYS A 21 -9.37 13.78 12.26
C CYS A 21 -10.68 13.04 12.49
N ARG A 22 -11.65 13.17 11.56
CA ARG A 22 -12.77 12.22 11.49
C ARG A 22 -12.25 10.85 11.05
N ALA A 23 -12.83 9.78 11.58
CA ALA A 23 -12.50 8.41 11.17
C ALA A 23 -13.76 7.70 10.66
N LEU A 24 -13.65 7.10 9.47
CA LEU A 24 -14.72 6.38 8.80
C LEU A 24 -14.23 4.99 8.40
N LEU A 25 -14.87 3.95 8.92
CA LEU A 25 -14.70 2.58 8.46
C LEU A 25 -15.80 2.24 7.45
N CYS A 26 -15.40 1.99 6.19
CA CYS A 26 -16.29 1.43 5.18
C CYS A 26 -16.13 -0.09 5.17
N SER A 27 -17.14 -0.84 5.63
CA SER A 27 -17.10 -2.31 5.63
C SER A 27 -18.51 -2.91 5.54
N PRO A 28 -18.68 -4.16 5.05
CA PRO A 28 -20.01 -4.78 4.96
C PRO A 28 -20.68 -5.00 6.30
N VAL A 29 -19.90 -5.30 7.32
CA VAL A 29 -20.38 -5.54 8.68
C VAL A 29 -19.60 -4.65 9.63
N ARG A 30 -20.32 -4.04 10.58
CA ARG A 30 -19.72 -3.27 11.67
C ARG A 30 -18.98 -4.24 12.61
N PRO A 31 -17.67 -4.06 12.87
CA PRO A 31 -16.99 -4.83 13.91
C PRO A 31 -17.65 -4.63 15.28
N PRO A 32 -17.85 -5.68 16.08
CA PRO A 32 -18.53 -5.58 17.38
C PRO A 32 -17.76 -4.70 18.37
N ASP A 33 -16.45 -4.64 18.23
CA ASP A 33 -15.48 -3.91 19.05
C ASP A 33 -14.97 -2.62 18.37
N LEU A 34 -15.73 -2.04 17.43
CA LEU A 34 -15.33 -0.82 16.74
C LEU A 34 -15.10 0.33 17.75
N ALA A 35 -13.88 0.87 17.75
CA ALA A 35 -13.46 1.90 18.70
C ALA A 35 -14.36 3.15 18.64
N PRO A 36 -14.60 3.81 19.80
CA PRO A 36 -15.39 5.05 19.84
C PRO A 36 -14.74 6.14 18.99
N GLY A 37 -15.57 6.98 18.37
CA GLY A 37 -15.11 8.03 17.45
C GLY A 37 -14.83 7.56 16.02
N ILE A 38 -14.98 6.26 15.73
CA ILE A 38 -14.98 5.74 14.35
C ILE A 38 -16.41 5.56 13.87
N GLU A 39 -16.77 6.31 12.83
CA GLU A 39 -18.02 6.15 12.10
C GLU A 39 -17.97 4.86 11.27
N HIS A 40 -19.08 4.11 11.19
CA HIS A 40 -19.18 2.96 10.31
C HIS A 40 -20.17 3.26 9.20
N LEU A 41 -19.74 3.04 7.96
CA LEU A 41 -20.60 3.08 6.78
C LEU A 41 -20.69 1.67 6.18
N PRO A 42 -21.88 1.04 6.22
CA PRO A 42 -22.10 -0.23 5.53
C PRO A 42 -21.91 -0.08 4.02
N ILE A 43 -21.10 -0.96 3.43
CA ILE A 43 -20.91 -1.05 1.96
C ILE A 43 -21.10 -2.50 1.50
N ALA A 44 -21.38 -2.74 0.22
CA ALA A 44 -21.32 -4.09 -0.32
C ALA A 44 -19.86 -4.63 -0.23
N PRO A 45 -19.66 -5.96 -0.08
CA PRO A 45 -18.34 -6.54 -0.19
C PRO A 45 -17.69 -6.18 -1.52
N LEU A 46 -16.41 -5.80 -1.49
CA LEU A 46 -15.63 -5.47 -2.66
C LEU A 46 -14.51 -6.50 -2.83
N ASN A 47 -14.32 -7.01 -4.04
CA ASN A 47 -13.06 -7.63 -4.44
C ASN A 47 -11.99 -6.54 -4.70
N TYR A 48 -10.76 -6.95 -5.01
CA TYR A 48 -9.65 -6.01 -5.19
C TYR A 48 -9.83 -5.05 -6.39
N HIS A 49 -10.51 -5.50 -7.45
CA HIS A 49 -10.85 -4.63 -8.58
C HIS A 49 -11.95 -3.64 -8.17
N GLU A 50 -13.02 -4.12 -7.54
CA GLU A 50 -14.10 -3.25 -7.06
C GLU A 50 -13.59 -2.21 -6.05
N TYR A 51 -12.63 -2.56 -5.21
CA TYR A 51 -11.91 -1.62 -4.36
C TYR A 51 -11.22 -0.54 -5.21
N SER A 52 -10.43 -0.94 -6.22
CA SER A 52 -9.73 0.00 -7.09
C SER A 52 -10.72 0.97 -7.78
N TRP A 53 -11.83 0.46 -8.32
CA TRP A 53 -12.89 1.29 -8.92
C TRP A 53 -13.57 2.20 -7.89
N PHE A 54 -13.82 1.73 -6.67
CA PHE A 54 -14.36 2.55 -5.59
C PHE A 54 -13.42 3.73 -5.27
N MET A 55 -12.12 3.47 -5.16
CA MET A 55 -11.12 4.49 -4.89
C MET A 55 -10.99 5.52 -6.03
N LEU A 56 -11.12 5.10 -7.28
CA LEU A 56 -11.03 5.95 -8.47
C LEU A 56 -12.27 6.82 -8.69
N PHE A 57 -13.47 6.28 -8.42
CA PHE A 57 -14.71 6.91 -8.88
C PHE A 57 -15.71 7.27 -7.78
N ALA A 58 -15.61 6.65 -6.59
CA ALA A 58 -16.67 6.70 -5.57
C ALA A 58 -16.23 7.25 -4.21
N LEU A 59 -14.94 7.22 -3.86
CA LEU A 59 -14.46 7.63 -2.54
C LEU A 59 -14.93 9.04 -2.11
N TRP A 60 -14.93 10.00 -3.04
CA TRP A 60 -15.40 11.38 -2.77
C TRP A 60 -16.86 11.45 -2.29
N ARG A 61 -17.70 10.45 -2.59
CA ARG A 61 -19.10 10.42 -2.18
C ARG A 61 -19.27 10.14 -0.69
N VAL A 62 -18.30 9.47 -0.08
CA VAL A 62 -18.33 9.08 1.34
C VAL A 62 -17.36 9.90 2.18
N VAL A 63 -16.42 10.61 1.56
CA VAL A 63 -15.48 11.51 2.23
C VAL A 63 -15.74 12.97 1.83
N PRO A 64 -16.48 13.74 2.64
CA PRO A 64 -16.85 15.13 2.30
C PRO A 64 -15.75 16.15 2.64
N THR A 65 -14.67 15.74 3.30
CA THR A 65 -13.56 16.61 3.72
C THR A 65 -12.64 16.97 2.56
N GLU A 66 -11.87 18.06 2.72
CA GLU A 66 -10.90 18.51 1.71
C GLU A 66 -9.80 17.48 1.44
N PHE A 67 -9.44 16.69 2.46
CA PHE A 67 -8.46 15.62 2.36
C PHE A 67 -8.97 14.33 3.03
N ALA A 68 -8.47 13.20 2.54
CA ALA A 68 -8.68 11.87 3.09
C ALA A 68 -7.32 11.18 3.29
N LEU A 69 -7.04 10.70 4.50
CA LEU A 69 -5.96 9.75 4.74
C LEU A 69 -6.54 8.33 4.65
N VAL A 70 -6.16 7.60 3.61
CA VAL A 70 -6.52 6.20 3.41
C VAL A 70 -5.63 5.34 4.30
N VAL A 71 -6.25 4.39 5.00
CA VAL A 71 -5.61 3.43 5.91
C VAL A 71 -6.23 2.05 5.60
N GLN A 72 -5.40 1.07 5.27
CA GLN A 72 -5.81 -0.33 5.08
C GLN A 72 -5.43 -1.18 6.30
N GLU A 73 -5.79 -2.47 6.31
CA GLU A 73 -5.49 -3.36 7.44
C GLU A 73 -3.98 -3.56 7.70
N ASP A 74 -3.18 -3.33 6.67
CA ASP A 74 -1.74 -3.53 6.59
C ASP A 74 -0.97 -2.21 6.46
N GLY A 75 -1.61 -1.06 6.68
CA GLY A 75 -0.94 0.24 6.78
C GLY A 75 -1.57 1.15 7.80
N TRP A 76 -0.75 1.89 8.56
CA TRP A 76 -1.22 2.78 9.63
C TRP A 76 -0.22 3.91 9.92
N VAL A 77 -0.70 4.95 10.62
CA VAL A 77 0.15 6.03 11.13
C VAL A 77 1.07 5.47 12.19
N LEU A 78 2.38 5.60 11.99
CA LEU A 78 3.39 5.12 12.94
C LEU A 78 3.63 6.14 14.06
N ASP A 79 3.62 7.45 13.76
CA ASP A 79 3.76 8.54 14.74
C ASP A 79 3.18 9.83 14.14
N GLY A 80 2.17 10.39 14.83
CA GLY A 80 1.50 11.61 14.42
C GLY A 80 2.40 12.85 14.46
N ALA A 81 3.46 12.84 15.29
CA ALA A 81 4.40 13.96 15.42
C ALA A 81 5.26 14.16 14.17
N ASN A 82 5.36 13.14 13.31
CA ASN A 82 6.05 13.21 12.02
C ASN A 82 5.19 13.79 10.89
N TRP A 83 3.94 14.19 11.18
CA TRP A 83 3.11 14.88 10.21
C TRP A 83 3.77 16.19 9.74
N ARG A 84 3.64 16.48 8.44
CA ARG A 84 4.10 17.73 7.84
C ARG A 84 2.96 18.37 7.05
N ASP A 85 2.68 19.64 7.31
CA ASP A 85 1.61 20.37 6.62
C ASP A 85 1.86 20.53 5.11
N ASP A 86 3.11 20.40 4.67
CA ASP A 86 3.45 20.41 3.25
C ASP A 86 2.86 19.23 2.47
N TYR A 87 2.42 18.16 3.15
CA TYR A 87 1.64 17.09 2.51
C TYR A 87 0.34 17.61 1.90
N LEU A 88 -0.27 18.63 2.50
CA LEU A 88 -1.49 19.27 2.00
C LEU A 88 -1.25 20.15 0.77
N ALA A 89 0.01 20.38 0.38
CA ALA A 89 0.35 21.03 -0.88
C ALA A 89 0.23 20.09 -2.10
N TYR A 90 -0.18 18.85 -1.92
CA TYR A 90 -0.29 17.85 -2.98
C TYR A 90 -1.66 17.18 -2.94
N ASP A 91 -2.16 16.79 -4.10
CA ASP A 91 -3.44 16.10 -4.24
C ASP A 91 -3.33 14.59 -3.99
N TYR A 92 -2.13 14.02 -4.14
CA TYR A 92 -1.83 12.63 -3.82
C TYR A 92 -0.45 12.50 -3.17
N VAL A 93 -0.40 11.84 -2.02
CA VAL A 93 0.84 11.45 -1.34
C VAL A 93 0.72 10.00 -0.91
N GLY A 94 1.62 9.14 -1.40
CA GLY A 94 1.75 7.75 -0.96
C GLY A 94 3.21 7.32 -0.97
N ALA A 95 3.55 6.23 -0.30
CA ALA A 95 4.92 5.70 -0.30
C ALA A 95 5.38 5.38 -1.74
N PRO A 96 6.57 5.80 -2.19
CA PRO A 96 7.11 5.35 -3.47
C PRO A 96 7.32 3.82 -3.46
N ILE A 97 6.82 3.13 -4.47
CA ILE A 97 6.89 1.65 -4.53
C ILE A 97 7.88 1.17 -5.57
N HIS A 98 8.04 -0.15 -5.64
CA HIS A 98 8.99 -0.82 -6.50
C HIS A 98 8.76 -0.61 -8.02
N LEU A 99 7.59 -0.11 -8.42
CA LEU A 99 7.14 0.08 -9.80
C LEU A 99 7.23 1.55 -10.22
N ALA A 100 7.74 1.84 -11.41
CA ALA A 100 7.73 3.18 -12.00
C ALA A 100 7.44 3.16 -13.50
N ARG A 101 6.70 4.17 -13.96
CA ARG A 101 6.52 4.51 -15.37
C ARG A 101 7.67 5.40 -15.82
N ILE A 102 8.27 5.13 -16.97
CA ILE A 102 9.37 5.89 -17.54
C ILE A 102 9.02 6.22 -18.98
N GLU A 103 9.00 7.51 -19.30
CA GLU A 103 8.82 7.96 -20.69
C GLU A 103 10.17 7.96 -21.41
N THR A 104 10.22 7.29 -22.56
CA THR A 104 11.37 7.31 -23.47
C THR A 104 10.95 7.82 -24.84
N PRO A 105 11.91 8.23 -25.71
CA PRO A 105 11.58 8.62 -27.09
C PRO A 105 10.86 7.53 -27.89
N GLU A 106 11.05 6.26 -27.54
CA GLU A 106 10.47 5.08 -28.19
C GLU A 106 9.10 4.68 -27.61
N GLY A 107 8.68 5.30 -26.50
CA GLY A 107 7.39 5.05 -25.85
C GLY A 107 7.49 4.93 -24.32
N THR A 108 6.46 4.35 -23.72
CA THR A 108 6.41 4.14 -22.27
C THR A 108 7.08 2.80 -21.90
N ARG A 109 8.00 2.85 -20.93
CA ARG A 109 8.59 1.67 -20.28
C ARG A 109 8.19 1.60 -18.80
N TRP A 110 8.03 0.40 -18.27
CA TRP A 110 7.83 0.17 -16.83
C TRP A 110 9.05 -0.49 -16.20
N SER A 111 9.49 0.03 -15.06
CA SER A 111 10.60 -0.49 -14.26
C SER A 111 10.07 -1.04 -12.94
N ARG A 112 10.57 -2.21 -12.51
CA ARG A 112 10.20 -2.88 -11.26
C ARG A 112 11.40 -2.97 -10.31
N GLN A 113 11.15 -3.46 -9.08
CA GLN A 113 12.17 -3.76 -8.07
C GLN A 113 13.07 -2.55 -7.72
N PHE A 114 12.50 -1.34 -7.75
CA PHE A 114 13.24 -0.09 -7.52
C PHE A 114 14.42 0.15 -8.49
N THR A 115 14.51 -0.57 -9.62
CA THR A 115 15.59 -0.40 -10.61
C THR A 115 15.56 0.96 -11.33
N TRP A 116 14.49 1.73 -11.12
CA TRP A 116 14.38 3.13 -11.55
C TRP A 116 15.18 4.10 -10.66
N SER A 117 15.59 3.67 -9.46
CA SER A 117 16.46 4.39 -8.54
C SER A 117 17.87 3.81 -8.58
N THR A 118 18.89 4.66 -8.75
CA THR A 118 20.31 4.27 -8.81
C THR A 118 21.13 5.10 -7.83
N ALA A 119 22.39 4.74 -7.58
CA ALA A 119 23.25 5.53 -6.70
C ALA A 119 23.50 6.94 -7.27
N GLU A 120 23.58 7.06 -8.60
CA GLU A 120 23.76 8.30 -9.32
C GLU A 120 22.46 9.12 -9.37
N HIS A 121 21.31 8.44 -9.46
CA HIS A 121 19.97 9.03 -9.55
C HIS A 121 19.00 8.37 -8.56
N PRO A 122 19.11 8.68 -7.26
CA PRO A 122 18.37 7.98 -6.20
C PRO A 122 16.86 8.22 -6.21
N PHE A 123 16.38 9.22 -6.96
CA PHE A 123 14.95 9.48 -7.16
C PHE A 123 14.46 9.16 -8.58
N GLY A 124 15.34 8.58 -9.41
CA GLY A 124 15.08 8.23 -10.80
C GLY A 124 15.00 9.44 -11.75
N ARG A 125 15.84 9.45 -12.80
CA ARG A 125 15.75 10.49 -13.84
C ARG A 125 14.54 10.22 -14.74
N GLY A 126 13.56 11.12 -14.71
CA GLY A 126 12.36 11.03 -15.56
C GLY A 126 11.44 9.85 -15.22
N ALA A 127 11.69 9.19 -14.09
CA ALA A 127 10.80 8.15 -13.59
C ALA A 127 9.61 8.79 -12.87
N MET A 128 8.42 8.26 -13.14
CA MET A 128 7.21 8.48 -12.39
C MET A 128 6.96 7.23 -11.54
N PRO A 129 7.56 7.14 -10.34
CA PRO A 129 7.31 6.01 -9.46
C PRO A 129 5.85 6.01 -9.03
N VAL A 130 5.28 4.81 -9.03
CA VAL A 130 3.96 4.58 -8.45
C VAL A 130 4.05 4.87 -6.96
N GLN A 131 3.02 5.51 -6.43
CA GLN A 131 2.90 5.83 -5.02
C GLN A 131 1.74 5.01 -4.43
N ASN A 132 2.03 4.22 -3.40
CA ASN A 132 1.11 3.27 -2.77
C ASN A 132 -0.27 3.89 -2.47
N GLY A 133 -1.34 3.15 -2.77
CA GLY A 133 -2.72 3.57 -2.51
C GLY A 133 -3.27 3.20 -1.13
N GLY A 134 -2.72 2.18 -0.49
CA GLY A 134 -3.22 1.60 0.76
C GLY A 134 -2.91 2.37 2.04
N PHE A 135 -1.87 3.20 2.02
CA PHE A 135 -1.66 4.29 2.97
C PHE A 135 -1.33 5.55 2.18
N SER A 136 -2.35 6.38 1.92
CA SER A 136 -2.23 7.55 1.03
C SER A 136 -3.07 8.73 1.49
N LEU A 137 -2.52 9.94 1.36
CA LEU A 137 -3.26 11.18 1.47
C LEU A 137 -3.83 11.56 0.10
N ARG A 138 -5.12 11.88 0.04
CA ARG A 138 -5.84 12.22 -1.20
C ARG A 138 -6.66 13.49 -0.99
N SER A 139 -6.50 14.49 -1.87
CA SER A 139 -7.38 15.66 -1.87
C SER A 139 -8.74 15.33 -2.46
N GLN A 140 -9.76 16.09 -2.09
CA GLN A 140 -11.09 16.00 -2.69
C GLN A 140 -11.05 16.28 -4.19
N ARG A 141 -10.15 17.16 -4.63
CA ARG A 141 -9.92 17.46 -6.05
C ARG A 141 -9.44 16.22 -6.81
N LEU A 142 -8.50 15.46 -6.26
CA LEU A 142 -8.12 14.17 -6.86
C LEU A 142 -9.25 13.16 -6.84
N MET A 143 -9.92 12.98 -5.70
CA MET A 143 -10.97 11.96 -5.55
C MET A 143 -12.13 12.18 -6.52
N ARG A 144 -12.31 13.41 -7.02
CA ARG A 144 -13.31 13.78 -8.03
C ARG A 144 -12.75 13.87 -9.45
N ALA A 145 -11.43 13.79 -9.65
CA ALA A 145 -10.78 14.18 -10.90
C ALA A 145 -11.34 13.44 -12.12
N LEU A 146 -11.59 12.13 -12.03
CA LEU A 146 -12.14 11.34 -13.14
C LEU A 146 -13.62 11.61 -13.42
N VAL A 147 -14.35 12.19 -12.46
CA VAL A 147 -15.74 12.61 -12.64
C VAL A 147 -15.80 14.02 -13.21
N ASP A 148 -14.95 14.93 -12.72
CA ASP A 148 -14.91 16.33 -13.13
C ASP A 148 -14.18 16.50 -14.48
N HIS A 149 -13.31 15.55 -14.85
CA HIS A 149 -12.60 15.51 -16.13
C HIS A 149 -12.91 14.21 -16.91
N PRO A 150 -14.13 14.06 -17.50
CA PRO A 150 -14.59 12.81 -18.12
C PRO A 150 -13.84 12.41 -19.41
N HIS A 151 -12.93 13.26 -19.89
CA HIS A 151 -12.02 12.96 -20.99
C HIS A 151 -10.79 12.16 -20.52
N ILE A 152 -10.46 12.19 -19.22
CA ILE A 152 -9.44 11.34 -18.61
C ILE A 152 -10.12 10.01 -18.28
N ARG A 153 -9.76 8.95 -19.01
CA ARG A 153 -10.43 7.65 -18.91
C ARG A 153 -9.46 6.58 -18.47
N VAL A 154 -9.93 5.73 -17.56
CA VAL A 154 -9.25 4.49 -17.22
C VAL A 154 -9.36 3.56 -18.42
N GLU A 155 -8.23 3.25 -19.04
CA GLU A 155 -8.13 2.28 -20.12
C GLU A 155 -7.44 1.03 -19.57
N VAL A 156 -8.12 -0.12 -19.73
CA VAL A 156 -7.62 -1.42 -19.28
C VAL A 156 -7.32 -2.24 -20.53
N PRO A 157 -6.04 -2.58 -20.80
CA PRO A 157 -5.71 -3.47 -21.91
C PRO A 157 -6.26 -4.88 -21.67
N PRO A 158 -6.36 -5.72 -22.72
CA PRO A 158 -6.60 -7.14 -22.52
C PRO A 158 -5.51 -7.77 -21.63
N PRO A 159 -5.79 -8.88 -20.94
CA PRO A 159 -4.77 -9.57 -20.15
C PRO A 159 -3.66 -10.11 -21.07
N ASP A 160 -2.41 -9.98 -20.62
CA ASP A 160 -1.21 -10.41 -21.36
C ASP A 160 -0.99 -11.92 -21.25
N ALA A 161 -1.42 -12.51 -20.14
CA ALA A 161 -1.25 -13.94 -19.88
C ALA A 161 -2.48 -14.51 -19.17
N VAL A 162 -2.72 -15.79 -19.44
CA VAL A 162 -3.71 -16.60 -18.73
C VAL A 162 -3.02 -17.89 -18.29
N GLY A 163 -3.01 -18.17 -16.99
CA GLY A 163 -2.28 -19.32 -16.44
C GLY A 163 -2.38 -19.47 -14.92
N GLY A 164 -1.76 -20.51 -14.38
CA GLY A 164 -1.78 -20.86 -12.95
C GLY A 164 -2.83 -21.90 -12.60
N GLU A 165 -2.74 -22.42 -11.37
CA GLU A 165 -3.71 -23.34 -10.76
C GLU A 165 -4.17 -22.74 -9.42
N PRO A 166 -5.40 -22.21 -9.32
CA PRO A 166 -6.41 -22.14 -10.38
C PRO A 166 -6.02 -21.17 -11.49
N LEU A 167 -6.60 -21.36 -12.69
CA LEU A 167 -6.39 -20.51 -13.87
C LEU A 167 -6.72 -19.04 -13.56
N ARG A 168 -5.79 -18.13 -13.87
CA ARG A 168 -5.93 -16.69 -13.63
C ARG A 168 -5.50 -15.87 -14.83
N MET A 169 -6.25 -14.80 -15.08
CA MET A 169 -5.84 -13.75 -16.02
C MET A 169 -4.85 -12.81 -15.33
N GLN A 170 -3.87 -12.33 -16.09
CA GLN A 170 -2.84 -11.42 -15.63
C GLN A 170 -2.75 -10.24 -16.57
N TRP A 171 -2.76 -9.04 -16.00
CA TRP A 171 -2.63 -7.79 -16.73
C TRP A 171 -1.20 -7.24 -16.60
N PRO A 172 -0.68 -6.60 -17.64
CA PRO A 172 0.64 -5.97 -17.58
C PRO A 172 0.69 -4.94 -16.45
N HIS A 173 1.84 -4.83 -15.81
CA HIS A 173 2.21 -3.70 -14.94
C HIS A 173 1.20 -3.36 -13.83
N ASP A 174 0.35 -4.32 -13.43
CA ASP A 174 -0.65 -4.12 -12.39
C ASP A 174 -1.64 -2.97 -12.71
N VAL A 175 -1.94 -2.75 -14.00
CA VAL A 175 -2.80 -1.64 -14.47
C VAL A 175 -4.24 -1.65 -13.92
N LEU A 176 -4.66 -2.72 -13.25
CA LEU A 176 -5.97 -2.76 -12.60
C LEU A 176 -6.00 -2.07 -11.23
N LEU A 177 -4.84 -1.71 -10.68
CA LEU A 177 -4.72 -1.09 -9.35
C LEU A 177 -4.93 0.42 -9.44
N GLU A 178 -5.63 0.99 -8.46
CA GLU A 178 -5.95 2.42 -8.46
C GLU A 178 -4.71 3.28 -8.35
N ASP A 179 -3.71 2.87 -7.59
CA ASP A 179 -2.48 3.63 -7.40
C ASP A 179 -1.61 3.63 -8.66
N VAL A 180 -1.53 2.50 -9.36
CA VAL A 180 -0.91 2.38 -10.69
C VAL A 180 -1.63 3.26 -11.71
N GLN A 181 -2.97 3.28 -11.68
CA GLN A 181 -3.77 4.15 -12.54
C GLN A 181 -3.50 5.63 -12.23
N LEU A 182 -3.60 6.05 -10.97
CA LEU A 182 -3.47 7.46 -10.57
C LEU A 182 -2.04 7.98 -10.75
N SER A 183 -1.05 7.27 -10.24
CA SER A 183 0.33 7.76 -10.13
C SER A 183 1.26 7.30 -11.26
N GLY A 184 0.79 6.39 -12.12
CA GLY A 184 1.50 5.91 -13.31
C GLY A 184 0.77 6.26 -14.60
N VAL A 185 -0.30 5.53 -14.91
CA VAL A 185 -0.99 5.55 -16.22
C VAL A 185 -1.61 6.92 -16.52
N LEU A 186 -2.47 7.41 -15.62
CA LEU A 186 -3.25 8.63 -15.81
C LEU A 186 -2.51 9.88 -15.30
N ARG A 187 -1.38 9.72 -14.62
CA ARG A 187 -0.63 10.81 -14.01
C ARG A 187 -0.38 11.98 -14.97
N PRO A 188 0.11 11.80 -16.22
CA PRO A 188 0.33 12.93 -17.12
C PRO A 188 -0.95 13.72 -17.43
N ALA A 189 -2.07 13.02 -17.65
CA ALA A 189 -3.35 13.67 -17.94
C ALA A 189 -3.92 14.38 -16.70
N LEU A 190 -3.75 13.79 -15.51
CA LEU A 190 -4.15 14.38 -14.24
C LEU A 190 -3.30 15.63 -13.91
N GLU A 191 -1.98 15.57 -14.12
CA GLU A 191 -1.09 16.72 -13.96
C GLU A 191 -1.43 17.84 -14.94
N ALA A 192 -1.77 17.51 -16.20
CA ALA A 192 -2.26 18.49 -17.18
C ALA A 192 -3.61 19.12 -16.75
N ALA A 193 -4.42 18.41 -15.97
CA ALA A 193 -5.64 18.94 -15.35
C ALA A 193 -5.38 19.69 -14.03
N GLY A 194 -4.12 19.84 -13.60
CA GLY A 194 -3.73 20.60 -12.41
C GLY A 194 -3.66 19.81 -11.11
N ILE A 195 -3.78 18.47 -11.16
CA ILE A 195 -3.54 17.58 -10.02
C ILE A 195 -2.04 17.51 -9.72
N ARG A 196 -1.67 17.61 -8.44
CA ARG A 196 -0.28 17.61 -7.98
C ARG A 196 0.03 16.32 -7.23
N PHE A 197 0.97 15.53 -7.73
CA PHE A 197 1.50 14.38 -7.01
C PHE A 197 2.73 14.78 -6.21
N ALA A 198 2.88 14.23 -5.00
CA ALA A 198 4.07 14.45 -4.19
C ALA A 198 5.36 14.04 -4.93
N PRO A 199 6.45 14.83 -4.84
CA PRO A 199 7.76 14.40 -5.31
C PRO A 199 8.28 13.25 -4.43
N VAL A 200 9.18 12.43 -4.98
CA VAL A 200 9.70 11.20 -4.34
C VAL A 200 10.33 11.50 -2.98
N GLU A 201 11.01 12.64 -2.87
CA GLU A 201 11.70 13.11 -1.67
C GLU A 201 10.75 13.40 -0.51
N LEU A 202 9.52 13.85 -0.80
CA LEU A 202 8.49 14.08 0.20
C LEU A 202 7.70 12.81 0.47
N ALA A 203 7.37 12.07 -0.60
CA ALA A 203 6.67 10.79 -0.52
C ALA A 203 7.42 9.75 0.35
N ARG A 204 8.76 9.68 0.27
CA ARG A 204 9.57 8.78 1.12
C ARG A 204 9.52 9.13 2.62
N SER A 205 9.20 10.37 2.97
CA SER A 205 9.01 10.79 4.36
C SER A 205 7.60 10.51 4.87
N PHE A 206 6.62 10.57 3.96
CA PHE A 206 5.22 10.31 4.29
C PHE A 206 4.99 8.87 4.73
N ALA A 207 5.45 7.89 3.93
CA ALA A 207 5.31 6.49 4.28
C ALA A 207 6.32 5.61 3.56
N ILE A 208 6.44 4.37 4.03
CA ILE A 208 7.21 3.31 3.37
C ILE A 208 6.35 2.08 3.09
N GLU A 209 6.55 1.47 1.92
CA GLU A 209 5.98 0.16 1.61
C GLU A 209 7.01 -0.96 1.78
N HIS A 210 8.04 -0.87 0.96
CA HIS A 210 9.22 -1.71 0.98
C HIS A 210 10.46 -0.82 0.97
N ALA A 211 11.49 -1.22 1.72
CA ALA A 211 12.77 -0.55 1.64
C ALA A 211 13.43 -0.81 0.27
N GLY A 212 14.26 0.14 -0.15
CA GLY A 212 14.94 0.14 -1.44
C GLY A 212 16.05 1.19 -1.42
N LEU A 213 16.83 1.28 -2.49
CA LEU A 213 18.00 2.17 -2.53
C LEU A 213 17.68 3.64 -2.23
N LEU A 214 16.50 4.12 -2.61
CA LEU A 214 16.05 5.50 -2.31
C LEU A 214 15.93 5.82 -0.80
N HIS A 215 15.88 4.78 0.03
CA HIS A 215 15.79 4.86 1.49
C HIS A 215 17.16 4.71 2.17
N HIS A 216 18.22 4.46 1.41
CA HIS A 216 19.56 4.31 1.97
C HIS A 216 20.01 5.60 2.68
N GLY A 217 20.40 5.47 3.95
CA GLY A 217 20.79 6.60 4.80
C GLY A 217 19.64 7.49 5.29
N TYR A 218 18.39 7.13 5.00
CA TYR A 218 17.22 7.83 5.53
C TYR A 218 16.95 7.41 6.98
N ASP A 219 16.66 8.37 7.87
CA ASP A 219 16.23 8.06 9.23
C ASP A 219 14.78 7.57 9.23
N ALA A 220 14.60 6.25 9.30
CA ALA A 220 13.28 5.63 9.30
C ALA A 220 12.41 6.03 10.51
N LEU A 221 13.00 6.59 11.58
CA LEU A 221 12.21 7.16 12.69
C LEU A 221 11.43 8.41 12.27
N GLN A 222 11.77 9.07 11.17
CA GLN A 222 11.03 10.21 10.63
C GLN A 222 9.82 9.81 9.78
N LEU A 223 9.54 8.51 9.61
CA LEU A 223 8.37 8.06 8.86
C LEU A 223 7.07 8.42 9.59
N PHE A 224 6.14 9.04 8.87
CA PHE A 224 4.80 9.33 9.38
C PHE A 224 3.93 8.07 9.42
N GLY A 225 3.91 7.29 8.35
CA GLY A 225 3.19 6.02 8.28
C GLY A 225 3.94 4.91 7.56
N HIS A 226 3.25 3.79 7.35
CA HIS A 226 3.73 2.68 6.53
C HIS A 226 2.55 1.89 5.95
N HIS A 227 2.84 1.05 4.96
CA HIS A 227 1.91 0.09 4.38
C HIS A 227 2.65 -1.17 3.93
N SER A 228 2.29 -2.37 4.34
CA SER A 228 2.83 -3.58 3.72
C SER A 228 2.06 -4.81 4.12
N ARG A 229 1.73 -5.63 3.12
CA ARG A 229 1.14 -6.96 3.28
C ARG A 229 1.97 -7.93 4.12
N LEU A 230 3.21 -7.58 4.45
CA LEU A 230 4.05 -8.37 5.33
C LEU A 230 3.79 -8.11 6.82
N ARG A 231 3.14 -7.00 7.17
CA ARG A 231 3.04 -6.50 8.54
C ARG A 231 1.59 -6.19 8.91
N HIS A 232 1.08 -6.87 9.92
CA HIS A 232 -0.28 -6.65 10.43
C HIS A 232 -0.27 -6.14 11.86
N LEU A 233 -1.15 -5.17 12.16
CA LEU A 233 -1.35 -4.71 13.52
C LEU A 233 -2.20 -5.72 14.32
N ALA A 234 -1.54 -6.57 15.08
CA ALA A 234 -2.17 -7.62 15.88
C ALA A 234 -2.82 -7.10 17.16
N ALA A 235 -2.25 -6.06 17.77
CA ALA A 235 -2.81 -5.41 18.96
C ALA A 235 -2.42 -3.93 19.02
N ILE A 236 -3.21 -3.13 19.73
CA ILE A 236 -2.95 -1.70 19.95
C ILE A 236 -2.27 -1.44 21.31
N ASP A 237 -2.67 -2.18 22.36
CA ASP A 237 -2.21 -1.97 23.73
C ASP A 237 -1.69 -3.28 24.36
N PRO A 238 -0.36 -3.48 24.47
CA PRO A 238 0.68 -2.71 23.78
C PRO A 238 0.61 -2.93 22.26
N PRO A 239 1.22 -2.05 21.44
CA PRO A 239 1.24 -2.22 20.01
C PRO A 239 1.99 -3.51 19.66
N THR A 240 1.35 -4.40 18.90
CA THR A 240 1.94 -5.66 18.46
C THR A 240 1.86 -5.74 16.95
N LEU A 241 3.01 -5.86 16.31
CA LEU A 241 3.14 -6.16 14.89
C LEU A 241 3.28 -7.67 14.72
N ARG A 242 2.50 -8.25 13.82
CA ARG A 242 2.68 -9.63 13.36
C ARG A 242 3.16 -9.63 11.92
N HIS A 243 4.35 -10.20 11.72
CA HIS A 243 4.92 -10.42 10.40
C HIS A 243 4.34 -11.70 9.79
N THR A 244 4.05 -11.69 8.49
CA THR A 244 3.48 -12.85 7.77
C THR A 244 4.50 -13.96 7.47
N LEU A 245 5.77 -13.71 7.74
CA LEU A 245 6.88 -14.60 7.44
C LEU A 245 7.55 -15.05 8.73
N PRO A 246 8.16 -16.25 8.72
CA PRO A 246 8.99 -16.71 9.82
C PRO A 246 10.27 -15.89 9.93
N TRP A 247 10.86 -15.86 11.13
CA TRP A 247 12.09 -15.11 11.43
C TRP A 247 13.23 -15.50 10.47
N SER A 248 13.36 -16.79 10.16
CA SER A 248 14.39 -17.32 9.26
C SER A 248 14.40 -16.72 7.85
N GLN A 249 13.29 -16.12 7.40
CA GLN A 249 13.15 -15.56 6.06
C GLN A 249 13.31 -14.04 6.01
N ILE A 250 13.27 -13.35 7.14
CA ILE A 250 13.29 -11.87 7.19
C ILE A 250 14.57 -11.30 6.58
N GLY A 251 15.73 -11.91 6.87
CA GLY A 251 17.03 -11.46 6.36
C GLY A 251 17.18 -11.52 4.84
N GLN A 252 16.24 -12.14 4.12
CA GLN A 252 16.22 -12.22 2.65
C GLN A 252 15.54 -11.01 2.01
N ILE A 253 14.81 -10.21 2.80
CA ILE A 253 14.09 -9.03 2.32
C ILE A 253 14.94 -7.80 2.62
N TYR A 254 15.32 -7.08 1.57
CA TYR A 254 16.13 -5.89 1.68
C TYR A 254 15.49 -4.85 2.61
N GLY A 255 16.23 -4.42 3.64
CA GLY A 255 15.82 -3.38 4.58
C GLY A 255 14.73 -3.77 5.59
N GLU A 256 14.19 -4.98 5.53
CA GLU A 256 13.16 -5.43 6.47
C GLU A 256 13.69 -5.58 7.91
N PRO A 257 14.90 -6.13 8.17
CA PRO A 257 15.47 -6.15 9.53
C PRO A 257 15.55 -4.75 10.16
N GLU A 258 15.95 -3.74 9.41
CA GLU A 258 16.05 -2.35 9.85
C GLU A 258 14.66 -1.75 10.13
N LEU A 259 13.66 -2.09 9.31
CA LEU A 259 12.28 -1.69 9.56
C LEU A 259 11.71 -2.33 10.82
N LEU A 260 12.03 -3.60 11.11
CA LEU A 260 11.59 -4.23 12.36
C LEU A 260 12.24 -3.57 13.58
N GLN A 261 13.53 -3.21 13.50
CA GLN A 261 14.18 -2.42 14.55
C GLN A 261 13.50 -1.05 14.76
N LEU A 262 13.03 -0.41 13.69
CA LEU A 262 12.20 0.80 13.79
C LEU A 262 10.95 0.55 14.63
N PHE A 263 10.19 -0.52 14.34
CA PHE A 263 8.99 -0.88 15.11
C PHE A 263 9.32 -1.14 16.58
N GLU A 264 10.36 -1.92 16.87
CA GLU A 264 10.80 -2.19 18.25
C GLU A 264 11.19 -0.91 18.99
N ARG A 265 11.92 0.01 18.33
CA ARG A 265 12.27 1.33 18.90
C ARG A 265 11.06 2.22 19.15
N ARG A 266 9.94 1.99 18.45
CA ARG A 266 8.64 2.63 18.70
C ARG A 266 7.78 1.88 19.72
N GLY A 267 8.34 0.87 20.39
CA GLY A 267 7.68 0.13 21.47
C GLY A 267 6.77 -1.00 21.00
N TYR A 268 6.84 -1.38 19.72
CA TYR A 268 6.08 -2.54 19.23
C TYR A 268 6.67 -3.84 19.77
N ARG A 269 5.79 -4.77 20.13
CA ARG A 269 6.13 -6.19 20.17
C ARG A 269 6.10 -6.74 18.74
N VAL A 270 7.08 -7.53 18.36
CA VAL A 270 7.14 -8.15 17.03
C VAL A 270 6.92 -9.66 17.16
N GLU A 271 5.91 -10.16 16.46
CA GLU A 271 5.57 -11.59 16.31
C GLU A 271 5.85 -12.03 14.87
N PHE A 272 6.24 -13.29 14.68
CA PHE A 272 6.52 -13.88 13.37
C PHE A 272 5.56 -15.04 13.08
N ALA A 273 5.39 -15.37 11.80
CA ALA A 273 4.73 -16.61 11.45
C ALA A 273 5.54 -17.83 11.94
N PRO A 274 4.90 -18.98 12.18
CA PRO A 274 5.61 -20.18 12.59
C PRO A 274 6.70 -20.60 11.58
N GLU A 275 7.84 -21.07 12.08
CA GLU A 275 8.87 -21.67 11.22
C GLU A 275 8.31 -22.87 10.46
N PRO A 276 8.68 -23.06 9.17
CA PRO A 276 8.27 -24.23 8.43
C PRO A 276 8.83 -25.48 9.12
N VAL A 277 7.97 -26.43 9.44
CA VAL A 277 8.39 -27.72 9.96
C VAL A 277 9.19 -28.40 8.85
N ALA A 278 10.44 -28.79 9.13
CA ALA A 278 11.25 -29.55 8.19
C ALA A 278 10.41 -30.76 7.70
N PRO A 279 10.36 -31.02 6.38
CA PRO A 279 9.64 -32.19 5.91
C PRO A 279 10.21 -33.40 6.65
N ALA A 280 9.33 -34.18 7.28
CA ALA A 280 9.70 -35.45 7.86
C ALA A 280 10.51 -36.20 6.79
N ALA A 281 11.72 -36.66 7.14
CA ALA A 281 12.57 -37.41 6.22
C ALA A 281 11.68 -38.46 5.56
N GLN A 282 11.46 -38.32 4.25
CA GLN A 282 10.68 -39.31 3.53
C GLN A 282 11.41 -40.63 3.78
N ALA A 283 10.73 -41.56 4.44
CA ALA A 283 11.22 -42.93 4.54
C ALA A 283 11.62 -43.36 3.13
N PRO A 284 12.81 -43.96 2.94
CA PRO A 284 13.28 -44.33 1.61
C PRO A 284 12.16 -45.08 0.91
N ARG A 285 11.66 -44.52 -0.19
CA ARG A 285 10.66 -45.18 -1.02
C ARG A 285 11.24 -46.54 -1.39
N GLY A 286 10.66 -47.59 -0.83
CA GLY A 286 10.92 -48.94 -1.30
C GLY A 286 10.66 -48.96 -2.79
N VAL A 287 11.68 -49.34 -3.55
CA VAL A 287 11.48 -49.91 -4.88
C VAL A 287 10.45 -51.04 -4.70
N PHE A 288 9.55 -51.20 -5.67
CA PHE A 288 8.37 -52.10 -5.69
C PHE A 288 7.08 -51.46 -5.15
N ASP A 289 6.26 -50.91 -6.05
CA ASP A 289 5.23 -51.75 -6.68
C ASP A 289 4.84 -51.18 -8.05
N ALA A 290 5.01 -52.03 -9.06
CA ALA A 290 4.45 -51.86 -10.38
C ALA A 290 2.94 -52.15 -10.35
N PHE A 291 2.24 -51.51 -11.28
CA PHE A 291 0.83 -51.65 -11.67
C PHE A 291 0.18 -53.03 -11.46
N PRO A 292 -1.16 -53.03 -11.33
CA PRO A 292 -1.99 -53.27 -12.51
C PRO A 292 -2.84 -52.06 -12.93
#